data_AF-A0A063B437-F1
#
_entry.id   AF-A0A063B437-F1
#
_cell.length_a   1.000
_cell.length_b   1.000
_cell.length_c   1.000
_cell.angle_alpha   90.00
_cell.angle_beta   90.00
_cell.angle_gamma   90.00
#
_symmetry.space_group_name_H-M   'P 1'
#
loop_
_entity.id
_entity.type
_entity.pdbx_description
1 polymer ?
#
loop_
_entity_poly.entity_id
_entity_poly.type
_entity_poly.pdbx_seq_one_letter_code
_entity_poly.pdbx_strand_id
1 'polypeptide(L)'
;MRTWRLERPNLTGQLDVSRATGLVAAIGAGDPNAFATELLKLFDEALSVTQCTVFAYEFGNRPRTMSVADHRGGRYLRDVADTYA
;
A
#
# COMPACT_ATOMS: atom_id res chain seq x y z
N MET A 1 -2.19 20.32 -10.63
CA MET A 1 -1.76 19.09 -9.93
C MET A 1 -0.32 19.26 -9.48
N ARG A 2 -0.03 19.16 -8.18
CA ARG A 2 1.35 19.07 -7.69
C ARG A 2 1.81 17.63 -7.89
N THR A 3 2.76 17.38 -8.78
CA THR A 3 3.35 16.05 -8.95
C THR A 3 4.31 15.82 -7.79
N TRP A 4 4.02 14.83 -6.95
CA TRP A 4 5.00 14.32 -6.00
C TRP A 4 6.08 13.57 -6.76
N ARG A 5 7.34 13.98 -6.59
CA ARG A 5 8.49 13.20 -7.03
C ARG A 5 8.85 12.26 -5.88
N LEU A 6 8.58 10.98 -6.06
CA LEU A 6 9.18 9.96 -5.21
C LEU A 6 10.68 9.96 -5.52
N GLU A 7 11.50 10.14 -4.49
CA GLU A 7 12.93 9.85 -4.62
C GLU A 7 13.08 8.39 -5.06
N ARG A 8 14.02 8.12 -5.98
CA ARG A 8 14.23 6.73 -6.40
C ARG A 8 14.70 5.95 -5.17
N PRO A 9 13.94 4.94 -4.72
CA PRO A 9 14.38 4.12 -3.61
C PRO A 9 15.72 3.51 -3.98
N ASN A 10 16.69 3.60 -3.07
CA ASN A 10 17.97 2.95 -3.27
C ASN A 10 17.79 1.44 -2.99
N LEU A 11 17.25 0.72 -3.97
CA LEU A 11 17.01 -0.73 -3.92
C LEU A 11 18.31 -1.55 -3.95
N THR A 12 19.46 -0.91 -3.76
CA THR A 12 20.76 -1.58 -3.58
C THR A 12 20.78 -2.47 -2.33
N GLY A 13 19.84 -2.25 -1.40
CA GLY A 13 19.48 -3.23 -0.37
C GLY A 13 18.53 -4.27 -0.94
N GLN A 14 19.05 -5.49 -1.10
CA GLN A 14 18.35 -6.71 -1.49
C GLN A 14 16.93 -6.75 -0.90
N LEU A 15 15.90 -6.80 -1.77
CA LEU A 15 14.52 -7.04 -1.33
C LEU A 15 14.51 -8.28 -0.43
N ASP A 16 14.16 -8.08 0.84
CA ASP A 16 14.13 -9.15 1.82
C ASP A 16 13.11 -10.20 1.35
N VAL A 17 13.61 -11.41 1.05
CA VAL A 17 12.80 -12.52 0.53
C VAL A 17 11.67 -12.85 1.51
N SER A 18 11.88 -12.70 2.82
CA SER A 18 10.84 -12.93 3.82
C SER A 18 9.68 -11.94 3.65
N ARG A 19 9.97 -10.65 3.39
CA ARG A 19 8.96 -9.63 3.12
C ARG A 19 8.23 -9.88 1.79
N ALA A 20 8.95 -10.33 0.77
CA ALA A 20 8.34 -10.73 -0.50
C ALA A 20 7.37 -11.91 -0.34
N THR A 21 7.73 -12.92 0.47
CA THR A 21 6.82 -14.05 0.76
C THR A 21 5.59 -13.63 1.57
N GLY A 22 5.73 -12.68 2.49
CA GLY A 22 4.60 -12.08 3.22
C GLY A 22 3.60 -11.41 2.27
N LEU A 23 4.09 -10.62 1.32
CA LEU A 23 3.24 -9.99 0.31
C LEU A 23 2.47 -11.00 -0.54
N VAL A 24 3.11 -12.09 -0.98
CA VAL A 24 2.44 -13.15 -1.74
C VAL A 24 1.39 -13.85 -0.88
N ALA A 25 1.69 -14.14 0.38
CA ALA A 25 0.74 -14.77 1.30
C ALA A 25 -0.47 -13.88 1.62
N ALA A 26 -0.33 -12.55 1.53
CA ALA A 26 -1.43 -11.62 1.70
C ALA A 26 -2.42 -11.62 0.52
N ILE A 27 -2.05 -12.20 -0.63
CA ILE A 27 -2.98 -12.35 -1.77
C ILE A 27 -4.05 -13.37 -1.39
N GLY A 28 -5.29 -12.90 -1.32
CA GLY A 28 -6.44 -13.75 -0.94
C GLY A 28 -6.53 -14.02 0.56
N ALA A 29 -5.78 -13.29 1.40
CA ALA A 29 -5.96 -13.33 2.84
C ALA A 29 -7.39 -12.88 3.24
N GLY A 30 -7.91 -13.42 4.35
CA GLY A 30 -9.24 -13.08 4.86
C GLY A 30 -9.35 -11.64 5.37
N ASP A 31 -8.23 -11.00 5.70
CA ASP A 31 -8.17 -9.57 6.00
C ASP A 31 -7.98 -8.77 4.70
N PRO A 32 -8.96 -7.94 4.30
CA PRO A 32 -8.85 -7.13 3.08
C PRO A 32 -7.68 -6.12 3.12
N ASN A 33 -7.16 -5.77 4.29
CA ASN A 33 -6.08 -4.81 4.48
C ASN A 33 -4.68 -5.44 4.55
N ALA A 34 -4.60 -6.78 4.55
CA ALA A 34 -3.33 -7.49 4.62
C ALA A 34 -2.39 -7.12 3.46
N PHE A 35 -2.93 -6.98 2.26
CA PHE A 35 -2.12 -6.69 1.07
C PHE A 35 -1.47 -5.30 1.11
N ALA A 36 -2.23 -4.24 1.45
CA ALA A 36 -1.67 -2.91 1.63
C ALA A 36 -0.68 -2.85 2.81
N THR A 37 -0.93 -3.65 3.86
CA THR A 37 -0.04 -3.74 5.03
C THR A 37 1.31 -4.35 4.66
N GLU A 38 1.33 -5.46 3.92
CA GLU A 38 2.57 -6.08 3.47
C GLU A 38 3.32 -5.21 2.44
N LEU A 39 2.62 -4.44 1.61
CA LEU A 39 3.25 -3.43 0.75
C LEU A 39 4.00 -2.37 1.56
N LEU A 40 3.41 -1.85 2.65
CA LEU A 40 4.11 -0.90 3.51
C LEU A 40 5.36 -1.53 4.14
N LYS A 41 5.26 -2.75 4.67
CA LYS A 41 6.41 -3.45 5.26
C LYS A 41 7.53 -3.70 4.25
N LEU A 42 7.18 -4.00 3.01
CA LEU A 42 8.16 -4.23 1.93
C LEU A 42 9.00 -2.97 1.66
N PHE A 43 8.38 -1.80 1.73
CA PHE A 43 9.01 -0.52 1.38
C PHE A 43 9.47 0.31 2.58
N ASP A 44 9.20 -0.12 3.82
CA ASP A 44 9.42 0.64 5.06
C ASP A 44 10.83 1.26 5.16
N GLU A 45 11.86 0.54 4.72
CA GLU A 45 13.25 1.02 4.74
C GLU A 45 13.66 1.77 3.47
N ALA A 46 12.95 1.55 2.36
CA ALA A 46 13.30 2.07 1.05
C ALA A 46 12.58 3.37 0.70
N LEU A 47 11.41 3.62 1.30
CA LEU A 47 10.53 4.75 1.02
C LEU A 47 9.92 5.27 2.32
N SER A 48 9.91 6.59 2.51
CA SER A 48 9.20 7.24 3.63
C SER A 48 7.67 7.30 3.42
N VAL A 49 7.08 6.18 2.99
CA VAL A 49 5.64 6.05 2.72
C VAL A 49 4.95 5.59 3.98
N THR A 50 4.01 6.39 4.50
CA THR A 50 3.33 6.11 5.77
C THR A 50 1.93 5.52 5.61
N GLN A 51 1.41 5.53 4.39
CA GLN A 51 0.06 5.07 4.03
C GLN A 51 0.08 4.40 2.66
N CYS A 52 -0.68 3.32 2.50
CA CYS A 52 -0.87 2.61 1.24
C CYS A 52 -2.36 2.42 0.96
N THR A 53 -2.78 2.75 -0.25
CA THR A 53 -4.12 2.44 -0.73
C THR A 53 -4.02 1.76 -2.08
N VAL A 54 -4.64 0.59 -2.19
CA VAL A 54 -4.69 -0.21 -3.41
C VAL A 54 -6.08 -0.08 -4.00
N PHE A 55 -6.16 0.36 -5.24
CA PHE A 55 -7.41 0.48 -5.99
C PHE A 55 -7.39 -0.47 -7.18
N ALA A 56 -8.55 -1.04 -7.49
CA ALA A 56 -8.79 -1.71 -8.76
C ALA A 56 -9.56 -0.76 -9.67
N TYR A 57 -9.04 -0.55 -10.88
CA TYR A 57 -9.77 0.13 -11.94
C TYR A 57 -10.34 -0.93 -12.88
N GLU A 58 -11.66 -0.99 -12.94
CA GLU A 58 -12.40 -1.79 -13.91
C GLU A 58 -12.93 -0.80 -14.98
N PHE A 59 -12.67 -1.07 -16.26
CA PHE A 59 -12.96 -0.11 -17.33
C PHE A 59 -14.42 0.36 -17.30
N GLY A 60 -14.62 1.68 -17.27
CA GLY A 60 -15.95 2.29 -17.22
C GLY A 60 -16.54 2.46 -15.82
N ASN A 61 -15.87 1.96 -14.78
CA ASN A 61 -16.30 2.09 -13.38
C ASN A 61 -15.43 3.08 -12.62
N ARG A 62 -15.96 3.57 -11.49
CA ARG A 62 -15.15 4.29 -10.50
C ARG A 62 -14.11 3.34 -9.90
N PRO A 63 -12.87 3.79 -9.64
CA PRO A 63 -11.88 2.99 -8.93
C PRO A 63 -12.48 2.49 -7.61
N ARG A 64 -12.32 1.20 -7.35
CA ARG A 64 -12.75 0.59 -6.08
C ARG A 64 -11.56 0.40 -5.17
N THR A 65 -11.66 0.89 -3.95
CA THR A 65 -10.68 0.62 -2.89
C THR A 65 -10.71 -0.87 -2.55
N MET A 66 -9.57 -1.54 -2.70
CA MET A 66 -9.42 -2.97 -2.43
C MET A 66 -8.73 -3.24 -1.09
N SER A 67 -7.76 -2.41 -0.71
CA SER A 67 -6.95 -2.60 0.49
C SER A 67 -6.38 -1.28 0.98
N VAL A 68 -6.37 -1.05 2.29
CA VAL A 68 -5.86 0.17 2.91
C VAL A 68 -4.99 -0.15 4.13
N ALA A 69 -3.87 0.55 4.27
CA ALA A 69 -3.01 0.44 5.45
C ALA A 69 -2.32 1.76 5.78
N ASP A 70 -2.03 1.97 7.06
CA ASP A 70 -1.16 3.04 7.55
C ASP A 70 -0.26 2.51 8.68
N HIS A 71 0.89 3.14 8.92
CA HIS A 71 1.78 2.75 10.04
C HIS A 71 1.16 3.00 11.44
N ARG A 72 0.03 3.70 11.52
CA ARG A 72 -0.64 4.07 12.77
C ARG A 72 -1.81 3.15 13.12
N GLY A 73 -1.90 1.97 12.51
CA GLY A 73 -2.90 0.96 12.83
C GLY A 73 -4.30 1.30 12.31
N GLY A 74 -4.39 2.03 11.22
CA GLY A 74 -5.63 2.30 10.50
C GLY A 74 -6.41 3.52 10.98
N ARG A 75 -5.86 4.31 11.92
CA ARG A 75 -6.56 5.42 12.57
C ARG A 75 -6.96 6.54 11.60
N TYR A 76 -6.23 6.70 10.48
CA TYR A 76 -6.47 7.76 9.50
C TYR A 76 -7.08 7.23 8.19
N LEU A 77 -7.42 5.94 8.12
CA LEU A 77 -7.90 5.33 6.87
C LEU A 77 -9.29 5.80 6.46
N ARG A 78 -10.14 6.24 7.40
CA ARG A 78 -11.42 6.89 7.10
C ARG A 78 -11.21 8.19 6.33
N ASP A 79 -10.30 9.04 6.79
CA ASP A 79 -10.01 10.34 6.17
C ASP A 79 -9.45 10.17 4.74
N VAL A 80 -8.69 9.10 4.50
CA VAL A 80 -8.20 8.74 3.16
C VAL A 80 -9.35 8.28 2.26
N ALA A 81 -10.24 7.42 2.74
CA ALA A 81 -11.39 6.95 1.97
C ALA A 81 -12.29 8.11 1.51
N ASP A 82 -12.52 9.10 2.37
CA ASP A 82 -13.34 10.28 2.05
C ASP A 82 -12.70 11.18 0.98
N THR A 83 -11.38 11.16 0.84
CA THR A 83 -10.66 11.96 -0.17
C THR A 83 -10.88 11.44 -1.61
N TYR A 84 -11.24 10.16 -1.75
CA TYR A 84 -11.40 9.49 -3.05
C TYR A 84 -12.84 9.02 -3.33
N ALA A 85 -13.80 9.35 -2.46
CA ALA A 85 -15.23 9.04 -2.61
C ALA A 85 -15.95 9.92 -3.65
#